data_AF-A0A959DQ38-F1
#
_entry.id   AF-A0A959DQ38-F1
#
_cell.length_a   1.000
_cell.length_b   1.000
_cell.length_c   1.000
_cell.angle_alpha   90.00
_cell.angle_beta   90.00
_cell.angle_gamma   90.00
#
_symmetry.space_group_name_H-M   'P 1'
#
loop_
_entity.id
_entity.type
_entity.pdbx_description
1 polymer ?
#
loop_
_entity_poly.entity_id
_entity_poly.type
_entity_poly.pdbx_seq_one_letter_code
_entity_poly.pdbx_strand_id
1 'polypeptide(L)'
;MKQLLGSLLGVFGFVLLGLVACQKNNEDLTGIQYYTDNAMDSIHMNGSCGRGGCFEFVYPITVQFPDGSTQEVNTNEELRTSIHDWKTSNPDSTGRPELVFPLSVIDTSGAIILVESEEDLRALAAACMGPGMGHGGHGHKGPGGEGPNGPGNGHGEACFTPVFPLTLVFPDSSTVEVADQQALHDAWHTWRDNNPGVSGHPELAFPVTVTLTDGSQTTINSKEELMALIESCAN
;
A
#
# COMPACT_ATOMS: atom_id res chain seq x y z
N MET A 1 49.70 -59.36 -20.30
CA MET A 1 50.92 -58.59 -20.64
C MET A 1 50.46 -57.16 -20.94
N LYS A 2 51.08 -56.08 -20.44
CA LYS A 2 52.48 -55.61 -20.63
C LYS A 2 52.78 -55.38 -22.12
N GLN A 3 53.17 -54.21 -22.66
CA GLN A 3 53.20 -52.82 -22.16
C GLN A 3 52.54 -51.93 -23.28
N LEU A 4 52.89 -50.67 -23.67
CA LEU A 4 53.87 -49.63 -23.26
C LEU A 4 53.36 -48.24 -23.77
N LEU A 5 53.02 -47.33 -22.85
CA LEU A 5 53.34 -45.88 -22.83
C LEU A 5 53.40 -45.05 -24.15
N GLY A 6 52.66 -43.93 -24.18
CA GLY A 6 52.86 -42.79 -25.10
C GLY A 6 52.40 -41.49 -24.43
N SER A 7 53.09 -40.37 -24.64
CA SER A 7 52.95 -39.16 -23.80
C SER A 7 52.79 -37.86 -24.61
N LEU A 8 52.30 -36.84 -23.89
CA LEU A 8 52.44 -35.41 -24.18
C LEU A 8 51.71 -34.82 -25.40
N LEU A 9 50.56 -34.19 -25.14
CA LEU A 9 50.19 -32.87 -25.67
C LEU A 9 49.02 -32.32 -24.84
N GLY A 10 49.19 -31.13 -24.26
CA GLY A 10 48.20 -30.52 -23.37
C GLY A 10 47.68 -29.20 -23.91
N VAL A 11 46.39 -28.91 -23.67
CA VAL A 11 45.78 -27.58 -23.79
C VAL A 11 44.87 -27.38 -22.59
N PHE A 12 44.81 -26.15 -22.05
CA PHE A 12 43.85 -25.79 -21.00
C PHE A 12 42.42 -25.92 -21.52
N GLY A 13 41.59 -26.67 -20.80
CA GLY A 13 40.24 -27.04 -21.22
C GLY A 13 39.24 -27.04 -20.07
N PHE A 14 39.30 -26.05 -19.19
CA PHE A 14 38.24 -25.81 -18.19
C PHE A 14 36.98 -25.31 -18.90
N VAL A 15 36.24 -26.24 -19.52
CA VAL A 15 34.88 -25.99 -19.98
C VAL A 15 34.02 -25.86 -18.74
N LEU A 16 33.89 -24.62 -18.27
CA LEU A 16 32.80 -24.18 -17.42
C LEU A 16 31.50 -24.46 -18.18
N LEU A 17 30.91 -25.63 -17.93
CA LEU A 17 29.51 -25.88 -18.19
C LEU A 17 28.74 -24.85 -17.37
N GLY A 18 28.36 -23.77 -18.05
CA GLY A 18 27.70 -22.64 -17.42
C GLY A 18 26.40 -23.10 -16.81
N LEU A 19 26.37 -23.24 -15.49
CA LEU A 19 25.13 -23.17 -14.74
C LEU A 19 24.57 -21.78 -14.98
N VAL A 20 23.64 -21.68 -15.93
CA VAL A 20 22.71 -20.56 -16.02
C VAL A 20 21.78 -20.69 -14.81
N ALA A 21 22.32 -20.32 -13.66
CA ALA A 21 21.54 -20.06 -12.47
C ALA A 21 20.69 -18.84 -12.79
N CYS A 22 19.40 -19.04 -13.03
CA CYS A 22 18.45 -17.95 -13.02
C CYS A 22 18.44 -17.35 -11.61
N GLN A 23 19.25 -16.31 -11.39
CA GLN A 23 19.12 -15.39 -10.28
C GLN A 23 17.84 -14.56 -10.47
N LYS A 24 16.67 -15.23 -10.37
CA LYS A 24 15.43 -14.51 -10.05
C LYS A 24 15.54 -14.15 -8.57
N ASN A 25 16.10 -12.97 -8.33
CA ASN A 25 16.36 -12.47 -6.98
C ASN A 25 15.04 -12.38 -6.22
N ASN A 26 14.98 -12.98 -5.04
CA ASN A 26 13.76 -13.03 -4.22
C ASN A 26 13.30 -11.63 -3.74
N GLU A 27 14.21 -10.65 -3.78
CA GLU A 27 14.02 -9.26 -3.37
C GLU A 27 13.11 -8.45 -4.32
N ASP A 28 12.90 -8.91 -5.56
CA ASP A 28 12.00 -8.24 -6.53
C ASP A 28 10.53 -8.63 -6.31
N LEU A 29 10.26 -9.81 -5.74
CA LEU A 29 8.90 -10.28 -5.50
C LEU A 29 8.15 -9.40 -4.48
N THR A 30 8.84 -8.86 -3.48
CA THR A 30 8.24 -7.91 -2.52
C THR A 30 7.93 -6.56 -3.19
N GLY A 31 8.76 -6.11 -4.14
CA GLY A 31 8.54 -4.89 -4.92
C GLY A 31 7.34 -5.01 -5.87
N ILE A 32 7.23 -6.13 -6.60
CA ILE A 32 6.07 -6.44 -7.46
C ILE A 32 4.79 -6.57 -6.62
N GLN A 33 4.85 -7.25 -5.47
CA GLN A 33 3.71 -7.40 -4.57
C GLN A 33 3.26 -6.05 -3.99
N TYR A 34 4.18 -5.26 -3.44
CA TYR A 34 3.91 -3.91 -2.95
C TYR A 34 3.27 -3.01 -4.01
N TYR A 35 3.79 -3.02 -5.24
CA TYR A 35 3.20 -2.29 -6.37
C TYR A 35 1.77 -2.76 -6.67
N THR A 36 1.55 -4.08 -6.70
CA THR A 36 0.24 -4.67 -7.03
C THR A 36 -0.82 -4.27 -6.00
N ASP A 37 -0.50 -4.39 -4.71
CA ASP A 37 -1.40 -3.98 -3.63
C ASP A 37 -1.67 -2.47 -3.68
N ASN A 38 -0.64 -1.64 -3.88
CA ASN A 38 -0.77 -0.19 -4.03
C ASN A 38 -1.66 0.22 -5.21
N ALA A 39 -1.55 -0.46 -6.36
CA ALA A 39 -2.34 -0.16 -7.53
C ALA A 39 -3.81 -0.60 -7.35
N MET A 40 -4.05 -1.74 -6.71
CA MET A 40 -5.39 -2.16 -6.30
C MET A 40 -6.01 -1.16 -5.32
N ASP A 41 -5.27 -0.75 -4.28
CA ASP A 41 -5.69 0.27 -3.31
C ASP A 41 -6.01 1.61 -4.00
N SER A 42 -5.18 2.07 -4.95
CA SER A 42 -5.47 3.29 -5.72
C SER A 42 -6.76 3.18 -6.53
N ILE A 43 -6.98 2.07 -7.23
CA ILE A 43 -8.19 1.86 -8.03
C ILE A 43 -9.43 1.77 -7.13
N HIS A 44 -9.32 1.10 -5.97
CA HIS A 44 -10.43 0.92 -5.03
C HIS A 44 -10.74 2.20 -4.24
N MET A 45 -9.72 3.00 -3.86
CA MET A 45 -9.90 4.29 -3.21
C MET A 45 -10.48 5.34 -4.17
N ASN A 46 -9.93 5.47 -5.38
CA ASN A 46 -10.43 6.43 -6.37
C ASN A 46 -11.85 6.08 -6.85
N GLY A 47 -12.16 4.78 -7.02
CA GLY A 47 -13.52 4.31 -7.24
C GLY A 47 -14.42 4.30 -6.00
N SER A 48 -13.83 4.51 -4.81
CA SER A 48 -14.49 4.37 -3.48
C SER A 48 -15.32 3.09 -3.38
N CYS A 49 -14.75 1.98 -3.86
CA CYS A 49 -15.45 0.74 -4.16
C CYS A 49 -14.80 -0.48 -3.48
N GLY A 50 -15.60 -1.50 -3.21
CA GLY A 50 -15.19 -2.73 -2.52
C GLY A 50 -15.73 -2.83 -1.09
N ARG A 51 -15.12 -3.70 -0.27
CA ARG A 51 -15.70 -4.14 1.01
C ARG A 51 -15.74 -3.03 2.07
N GLY A 52 -16.88 -2.35 2.17
CA GLY A 52 -17.09 -1.19 3.03
C GLY A 52 -16.93 0.15 2.32
N GLY A 53 -16.70 0.13 1.00
CA GLY A 53 -16.84 1.30 0.14
C GLY A 53 -18.30 1.60 -0.20
N CYS A 54 -18.49 2.62 -1.03
CA CYS A 54 -19.79 3.09 -1.50
C CYS A 54 -20.34 2.29 -2.69
N PHE A 55 -19.46 1.64 -3.46
CA PHE A 55 -19.81 1.02 -4.74
C PHE A 55 -19.13 -0.34 -4.95
N GLU A 56 -19.60 -1.09 -5.95
CA GLU A 56 -18.89 -2.22 -6.55
C GLU A 56 -18.80 -2.02 -8.07
N PHE A 57 -17.68 -2.40 -8.70
CA PHE A 57 -17.56 -2.32 -10.16
C PHE A 57 -18.47 -3.34 -10.86
N VAL A 58 -19.17 -2.89 -11.89
CA VAL A 58 -19.82 -3.79 -12.86
C VAL A 58 -18.78 -4.16 -13.91
N TYR A 59 -18.33 -5.41 -13.89
CA TYR A 59 -17.38 -5.95 -14.85
C TYR A 59 -18.07 -6.31 -16.20
N PRO A 60 -17.33 -6.27 -17.33
CA PRO A 60 -15.91 -5.96 -17.45
C PRO A 60 -15.60 -4.47 -17.27
N ILE A 61 -14.39 -4.19 -16.77
CA ILE A 61 -13.80 -2.84 -16.74
C ILE A 61 -12.48 -2.86 -17.53
N THR A 62 -12.05 -1.71 -18.03
CA THR A 62 -10.73 -1.57 -18.68
C THR A 62 -9.81 -0.68 -17.85
N VAL A 63 -8.56 -1.10 -17.72
CA VAL A 63 -7.47 -0.28 -17.15
C VAL A 63 -6.46 0.10 -18.22
N GLN A 64 -5.88 1.29 -18.08
CA GLN A 64 -4.72 1.73 -18.84
C GLN A 64 -3.47 1.65 -17.96
N PHE A 65 -2.38 1.12 -18.49
CA PHE A 65 -1.09 1.04 -17.83
C PHE A 65 -0.19 2.25 -18.16
N PRO A 66 0.86 2.52 -17.35
CA PRO A 66 1.81 3.62 -17.58
C PRO A 66 2.55 3.65 -18.94
N ASP A 67 2.53 2.55 -19.69
CA ASP A 67 3.07 2.46 -21.06
C ASP A 67 2.03 2.85 -22.15
N GLY A 68 0.81 3.19 -21.75
CA GLY A 68 -0.33 3.47 -22.62
C GLY A 68 -1.08 2.23 -23.12
N SER A 69 -0.63 1.02 -22.77
CA SER A 69 -1.37 -0.23 -23.07
C SER A 69 -2.64 -0.34 -22.23
N THR A 70 -3.61 -1.11 -22.70
CA THR A 70 -4.92 -1.25 -22.05
C THR A 70 -5.33 -2.71 -21.91
N GLN A 71 -5.90 -3.08 -20.77
CA GLN A 71 -6.38 -4.43 -20.49
C GLN A 71 -7.84 -4.39 -20.00
N GLU A 72 -8.71 -5.15 -20.65
CA GLU A 72 -10.07 -5.45 -20.17
C GLU A 72 -10.01 -6.62 -19.19
N VAL A 73 -10.72 -6.53 -18.07
CA VAL A 73 -10.76 -7.55 -17.01
C VAL A 73 -12.20 -7.81 -16.56
N ASN A 74 -12.55 -9.08 -16.32
CA ASN A 74 -13.91 -9.53 -16.03
C ASN A 74 -14.17 -9.75 -14.53
N THR A 75 -13.13 -9.70 -13.70
CA THR A 75 -13.19 -9.90 -12.24
C THR A 75 -12.13 -9.07 -11.52
N ASN A 76 -12.29 -8.91 -10.20
CA ASN A 76 -11.30 -8.24 -9.35
C ASN A 76 -9.98 -9.04 -9.24
N GLU A 77 -10.03 -10.35 -9.41
CA GLU A 77 -8.85 -11.22 -9.42
C GLU A 77 -8.10 -11.12 -10.76
N GLU A 78 -8.81 -11.01 -11.89
CA GLU A 78 -8.19 -10.67 -13.18
C GLU A 78 -7.55 -9.27 -13.15
N LEU A 79 -8.19 -8.29 -12.51
CA LEU A 79 -7.59 -6.97 -12.28
C LEU A 79 -6.26 -7.11 -11.53
N ARG A 80 -6.27 -7.76 -10.36
CA ARG A 80 -5.07 -8.01 -9.54
C ARG A 80 -3.97 -8.73 -10.31
N THR A 81 -4.33 -9.79 -11.03
CA THR A 81 -3.39 -10.60 -11.82
C THR A 81 -2.78 -9.79 -12.96
N SER A 82 -3.59 -9.02 -13.71
CA SER A 82 -3.10 -8.19 -14.82
C SER A 82 -2.09 -7.13 -14.36
N ILE A 83 -2.32 -6.54 -13.19
CA ILE A 83 -1.42 -5.54 -12.59
C ILE A 83 -0.10 -6.20 -12.15
N HIS A 84 -0.16 -7.36 -11.50
CA HIS A 84 1.00 -8.15 -11.10
C HIS A 84 1.86 -8.56 -12.32
N ASP A 85 1.23 -9.09 -13.36
CA ASP A 85 1.94 -9.62 -14.54
C ASP A 85 2.47 -8.51 -15.43
N TRP A 86 1.75 -7.39 -15.56
CA TRP A 86 2.27 -6.18 -16.19
C TRP A 86 3.48 -5.63 -15.42
N LYS A 87 3.42 -5.58 -14.09
CA LYS A 87 4.56 -5.11 -13.28
C LYS A 87 5.76 -6.05 -13.34
N THR A 88 5.53 -7.36 -13.33
CA THR A 88 6.57 -8.39 -13.54
C THR A 88 7.26 -8.22 -14.89
N SER A 89 6.54 -7.70 -15.90
CA SER A 89 7.07 -7.41 -17.23
C SER A 89 7.72 -6.02 -17.33
N ASN A 90 7.42 -5.11 -16.40
CA ASN A 90 7.87 -3.70 -16.39
C ASN A 90 8.48 -3.31 -15.01
N PRO A 91 9.59 -3.95 -14.59
CA PRO A 91 10.17 -3.76 -13.25
C PRO A 91 10.63 -2.31 -12.99
N ASP A 92 11.08 -1.58 -14.00
CA ASP A 92 11.52 -0.19 -13.86
C ASP A 92 10.38 0.85 -13.81
N SER A 93 9.12 0.47 -14.08
CA SER A 93 8.00 1.42 -14.07
C SER A 93 7.63 1.92 -12.67
N THR A 94 7.47 3.23 -12.53
CA THR A 94 7.02 3.91 -11.31
C THR A 94 5.62 4.52 -11.40
N GLY A 95 4.98 4.52 -12.58
CA GLY A 95 3.59 4.97 -12.75
C GLY A 95 2.58 3.96 -12.20
N ARG A 96 1.32 4.35 -12.02
CA ARG A 96 0.22 3.45 -11.62
C ARG A 96 -0.76 3.25 -12.79
N PRO A 97 -1.52 2.13 -12.83
CA PRO A 97 -2.60 1.97 -13.78
C PRO A 97 -3.79 2.89 -13.43
N GLU A 98 -4.52 3.31 -14.45
CA GLU A 98 -5.66 4.22 -14.38
C GLU A 98 -6.92 3.54 -14.94
N LEU A 99 -8.11 4.00 -14.51
CA LEU A 99 -9.40 3.48 -14.99
C LEU A 99 -9.77 4.12 -16.34
N VAL A 100 -10.17 3.29 -17.31
CA VAL A 100 -10.68 3.80 -18.59
C VAL A 100 -12.20 3.98 -18.51
N PHE A 101 -12.64 5.19 -18.83
CA PHE A 101 -14.05 5.58 -18.84
C PHE A 101 -14.65 5.48 -20.28
N PRO A 102 -15.97 5.27 -20.41
CA PRO A 102 -16.97 5.13 -19.34
C PRO A 102 -16.92 3.74 -18.68
N LEU A 103 -17.27 3.70 -17.39
CA LEU A 103 -17.42 2.46 -16.61
C LEU A 103 -18.76 2.44 -15.87
N SER A 104 -19.17 1.27 -15.36
CA SER A 104 -20.41 1.13 -14.59
C SER A 104 -20.12 0.65 -13.16
N VAL A 105 -20.88 1.17 -12.21
CA VAL A 105 -20.82 0.79 -10.80
C VAL A 105 -22.20 0.43 -10.26
N ILE A 106 -22.27 -0.37 -9.21
CA ILE A 106 -23.47 -0.61 -8.41
C ILE A 106 -23.30 0.08 -7.06
N ASP A 107 -24.33 0.80 -6.60
CA ASP A 107 -24.35 1.42 -5.27
C ASP A 107 -24.88 0.49 -4.17
N THR A 108 -24.83 0.95 -2.91
CA THR A 108 -25.33 0.21 -1.74
C THR A 108 -26.86 -0.06 -1.76
N SER A 109 -27.62 0.54 -2.69
CA SER A 109 -29.04 0.25 -2.92
C SER A 109 -29.27 -0.81 -4.00
N GLY A 110 -28.22 -1.18 -4.76
CA GLY A 110 -28.30 -2.08 -5.90
C GLY A 110 -28.56 -1.37 -7.24
N ALA A 111 -28.47 -0.03 -7.29
CA ALA A 111 -28.68 0.73 -8.52
C ALA A 111 -27.40 0.75 -9.38
N ILE A 112 -27.53 0.42 -10.66
CA ILE A 112 -26.43 0.54 -11.64
C ILE A 112 -26.33 2.00 -12.10
N ILE A 113 -25.14 2.58 -11.97
CA ILE A 113 -24.82 3.95 -12.37
C ILE A 113 -23.72 3.90 -13.43
N LEU A 114 -23.97 4.56 -14.57
CA LEU A 114 -22.95 4.80 -15.59
C LEU A 114 -22.12 6.02 -15.18
N VAL A 115 -20.80 5.90 -15.31
CA VAL A 115 -19.83 6.93 -14.93
C VAL A 115 -19.01 7.30 -16.16
N GLU A 116 -19.12 8.55 -16.61
CA GLU A 116 -18.54 9.00 -17.89
C GLU A 116 -17.12 9.60 -17.75
N SER A 117 -16.71 9.98 -16.54
CA SER A 117 -15.39 10.58 -16.23
C SER A 117 -14.87 10.25 -14.83
N GLU A 118 -13.58 10.53 -14.57
CA GLU A 118 -13.01 10.46 -13.21
C GLU A 118 -13.67 11.50 -12.29
N GLU A 119 -14.00 12.68 -12.81
CA GLU A 119 -14.72 13.71 -12.09
C GLU A 119 -16.10 13.23 -11.61
N ASP A 120 -16.84 12.50 -12.45
CA ASP A 120 -18.12 11.90 -12.08
C ASP A 120 -17.94 10.82 -11.00
N LEU A 121 -16.93 9.94 -11.14
CA LEU A 121 -16.63 8.90 -10.16
C LEU A 121 -16.32 9.51 -8.78
N ARG A 122 -15.50 10.56 -8.77
CA ARG A 122 -15.11 11.29 -7.56
C ARG A 122 -16.26 12.10 -6.97
N ALA A 123 -17.14 12.67 -7.79
CA ALA A 123 -18.34 13.37 -7.32
C ALA A 123 -19.34 12.40 -6.68
N LEU A 124 -19.52 11.22 -7.28
CA LEU A 124 -20.37 10.13 -6.80
C LEU A 124 -19.83 9.56 -5.46
N ALA A 125 -18.51 9.36 -5.37
CA ALA A 125 -17.80 9.01 -4.15
C ALA A 125 -18.00 10.02 -3.01
N ALA A 126 -17.77 11.31 -3.29
CA ALA A 126 -17.94 12.37 -2.30
C ALA A 126 -19.40 12.51 -1.81
N ALA A 127 -20.37 12.30 -2.69
CA ALA A 127 -21.79 12.33 -2.34
C ALA A 127 -22.21 11.19 -1.39
N CYS A 128 -21.62 10.00 -1.53
CA CYS A 128 -21.90 8.86 -0.66
C CYS A 128 -21.14 8.91 0.69
N MET A 129 -19.85 9.27 0.70
CA MET A 129 -19.06 9.35 1.94
C MET A 129 -19.46 10.55 2.83
N GLY A 130 -19.99 11.61 2.22
CA GLY A 130 -20.57 12.76 2.91
C GLY A 130 -19.56 13.66 3.65
N PRO A 131 -20.02 14.79 4.21
CA PRO A 131 -19.18 15.74 4.94
C PRO A 131 -18.81 15.19 6.33
N GLY A 132 -17.87 14.26 6.38
CA GLY A 132 -17.34 13.69 7.62
C GLY A 132 -16.36 12.54 7.43
N MET A 133 -16.46 11.75 6.36
CA MET A 133 -15.53 10.63 6.08
C MET A 133 -14.41 11.06 5.13
N GLY A 134 -13.53 11.94 5.62
CA GLY A 134 -12.39 12.46 4.85
C GLY A 134 -11.21 11.50 4.77
N HIS A 135 -10.98 10.92 3.59
CA HIS A 135 -9.73 10.32 3.10
C HIS A 135 -8.84 9.58 4.13
N GLY A 136 -9.09 8.28 4.32
CA GLY A 136 -8.10 7.32 4.84
C GLY A 136 -6.97 7.01 3.85
N GLY A 137 -6.52 8.00 3.06
CA GLY A 137 -5.57 7.83 1.96
C GLY A 137 -4.19 8.38 2.31
N HIS A 138 -3.19 7.50 2.39
CA HIS A 138 -1.79 7.90 2.60
C HIS A 138 -1.20 8.57 1.34
N GLY A 139 -1.39 9.88 1.23
CA GLY A 139 -0.75 10.69 0.19
C GLY A 139 0.77 10.74 0.36
N HIS A 140 1.50 9.94 -0.43
CA HIS A 140 2.96 10.02 -0.51
C HIS A 140 3.39 11.41 -1.03
N LYS A 141 3.82 12.27 -0.11
CA LYS A 141 4.28 13.63 -0.42
C LYS A 141 5.64 13.59 -1.15
N GLY A 142 5.59 13.60 -2.48
CA GLY A 142 6.78 13.63 -3.33
C GLY A 142 7.67 14.86 -3.05
N PRO A 143 9.01 14.72 -3.11
CA PRO A 143 9.94 15.80 -2.78
C PRO A 143 10.17 16.75 -3.98
N GLY A 144 9.46 17.89 -3.99
CA GLY A 144 9.75 19.00 -4.91
C GLY A 144 8.52 19.82 -5.28
N GLY A 145 8.28 20.93 -4.57
CA GLY A 145 7.07 21.73 -4.76
C GLY A 145 7.02 23.03 -3.95
N GLU A 146 8.10 23.83 -3.96
CA GLU A 146 8.11 25.17 -3.34
C GLU A 146 7.32 26.19 -4.19
N GLY A 147 6.00 26.04 -4.22
CA GLY A 147 5.07 26.99 -4.83
C GLY A 147 4.64 28.08 -3.83
N PRO A 148 5.04 29.35 -4.00
CA PRO A 148 4.62 30.41 -3.10
C PRO A 148 3.15 30.78 -3.35
N ASN A 149 2.32 30.65 -2.30
CA ASN A 149 0.88 30.97 -2.24
C ASN A 149 -0.07 29.94 -2.90
N GLY A 150 -0.42 28.89 -2.14
CA GLY A 150 -1.64 28.11 -2.34
C GLY A 150 -2.39 27.95 -1.00
N PRO A 151 -3.71 28.23 -0.91
CA PRO A 151 -4.46 28.12 0.34
C PRO A 151 -4.82 26.66 0.67
N GLY A 152 -3.80 25.88 1.08
CA GLY A 152 -3.84 24.43 1.16
C GLY A 152 -4.05 23.81 2.55
N ASN A 153 -4.80 24.45 3.45
CA ASN A 153 -5.10 23.88 4.78
C ASN A 153 -6.23 22.83 4.66
N GLY A 154 -5.89 21.64 4.15
CA GLY A 154 -6.82 20.52 3.91
C GLY A 154 -6.67 19.32 4.86
N HIS A 155 -5.67 19.33 5.74
CA HIS A 155 -5.65 18.47 6.93
C HIS A 155 -5.92 19.35 8.14
N GLY A 156 -6.78 18.89 9.06
CA GLY A 156 -6.77 19.42 10.43
C GLY A 156 -5.40 19.15 11.05
N GLU A 157 -4.84 20.14 11.74
CA GLU A 157 -3.60 19.93 12.48
C GLU A 157 -3.83 18.85 13.55
N ALA A 158 -2.87 17.93 13.69
CA ALA A 158 -2.98 16.88 14.69
C ALA A 158 -3.01 17.52 16.08
N CYS A 159 -4.19 17.48 16.73
CA CYS A 159 -4.46 18.09 18.03
C CYS A 159 -3.48 17.65 19.14
N PHE A 160 -2.87 16.47 18.96
CA PHE A 160 -1.75 15.99 19.74
C PHE A 160 -0.77 15.18 18.87
N THR A 161 0.46 15.06 19.33
CA THR A 161 1.50 14.17 18.78
C THR A 161 2.04 13.24 19.87
N PRO A 162 2.24 11.94 19.62
CA PRO A 162 2.81 11.04 20.61
C PRO A 162 4.26 11.40 20.97
N VAL A 163 4.61 11.19 22.24
CA VAL A 163 5.99 11.28 22.74
C VAL A 163 6.59 9.88 22.70
N PHE A 164 7.69 9.75 21.95
CA PHE A 164 8.44 8.50 21.82
C PHE A 164 9.47 8.33 22.97
N PRO A 165 9.90 7.10 23.31
CA PRO A 165 9.52 5.83 22.67
C PRO A 165 8.09 5.38 22.98
N LEU A 166 7.53 4.56 22.10
CA LEU A 166 6.26 3.87 22.29
C LEU A 166 6.50 2.35 22.28
N THR A 167 5.62 1.58 22.92
CA THR A 167 5.66 0.11 22.85
C THR A 167 4.41 -0.42 22.15
N LEU A 168 4.61 -1.23 21.11
CA LEU A 168 3.55 -1.93 20.38
C LEU A 168 3.34 -3.33 20.98
N VAL A 169 2.09 -3.79 20.96
CA VAL A 169 1.66 -5.15 21.32
C VAL A 169 0.98 -5.77 20.11
N PHE A 170 1.58 -6.79 19.51
CA PHE A 170 1.09 -7.41 18.27
C PHE A 170 -0.01 -8.47 18.52
N PRO A 171 -0.79 -8.85 17.49
CA PRO A 171 -1.80 -9.92 17.59
C PRO A 171 -1.30 -11.29 18.08
N ASP A 172 0.00 -11.58 17.95
CA ASP A 172 0.66 -12.79 18.50
C ASP A 172 1.08 -12.64 19.98
N SER A 173 0.74 -11.51 20.62
CA SER A 173 1.18 -11.08 21.96
C SER A 173 2.69 -10.81 22.10
N SER A 174 3.44 -10.72 21.01
CA SER A 174 4.81 -10.17 21.02
C SER A 174 4.78 -8.66 21.18
N THR A 175 5.90 -8.07 21.63
CA THR A 175 6.02 -6.62 21.85
C THR A 175 7.32 -6.06 21.28
N VAL A 176 7.31 -4.78 20.92
CA VAL A 176 8.48 -4.04 20.45
C VAL A 176 8.42 -2.58 20.88
N GLU A 177 9.54 -2.06 21.37
CA GLU A 177 9.72 -0.63 21.65
C GLU A 177 10.22 0.07 20.38
N VAL A 178 9.61 1.20 20.03
CA VAL A 178 9.90 1.98 18.81
C VAL A 178 10.28 3.41 19.20
N ALA A 179 11.44 3.86 18.72
CA ALA A 179 12.09 5.09 19.17
C ALA A 179 11.58 6.37 18.46
N ASP A 180 10.90 6.22 17.33
CA ASP A 180 10.32 7.30 16.52
C ASP A 180 9.25 6.75 15.56
N GLN A 181 8.66 7.64 14.75
CA GLN A 181 7.61 7.32 13.78
C GLN A 181 8.08 6.37 12.66
N GLN A 182 9.37 6.40 12.30
CA GLN A 182 9.94 5.51 11.27
C GLN A 182 10.10 4.11 11.86
N ALA A 183 10.63 3.99 13.07
CA ALA A 183 10.71 2.74 13.79
C ALA A 183 9.32 2.11 14.03
N LEU A 184 8.28 2.92 14.26
CA LEU A 184 6.89 2.45 14.37
C LEU A 184 6.37 1.83 13.08
N HIS A 185 6.57 2.54 11.95
CA HIS A 185 6.22 2.06 10.62
C HIS A 185 6.95 0.75 10.29
N ASP A 186 8.28 0.74 10.44
CA ASP A 186 9.13 -0.38 10.05
C ASP A 186 8.89 -1.62 10.93
N ALA A 187 8.57 -1.44 12.22
CA ALA A 187 8.17 -2.52 13.11
C ALA A 187 6.85 -3.19 12.67
N TRP A 188 5.83 -2.41 12.29
CA TRP A 188 4.56 -2.95 11.81
C TRP A 188 4.74 -3.75 10.51
N HIS A 189 5.44 -3.18 9.52
CA HIS A 189 5.69 -3.86 8.25
C HIS A 189 6.55 -5.12 8.44
N THR A 190 7.63 -5.04 9.22
CA THR A 190 8.47 -6.20 9.55
C THR A 190 7.67 -7.30 10.24
N TRP A 191 6.78 -6.97 11.19
CA TRP A 191 5.97 -7.99 11.86
C TRP A 191 4.96 -8.63 10.90
N ARG A 192 4.23 -7.83 10.12
CA ARG A 192 3.23 -8.31 9.15
C ARG A 192 3.85 -9.26 8.13
N ASP A 193 5.00 -8.89 7.56
CA ASP A 193 5.65 -9.65 6.48
C ASP A 193 6.26 -10.98 7.00
N ASN A 194 6.57 -11.06 8.30
CA ASN A 194 6.96 -12.30 8.98
C ASN A 194 5.77 -13.14 9.50
N ASN A 195 4.54 -12.60 9.52
CA ASN A 195 3.33 -13.27 10.01
C ASN A 195 2.22 -13.42 8.94
N PRO A 196 2.52 -14.00 7.76
CA PRO A 196 1.55 -14.12 6.67
C PRO A 196 0.33 -14.95 7.08
N GLY A 197 -0.86 -14.38 6.90
CA GLY A 197 -2.14 -15.01 7.26
C GLY A 197 -2.64 -14.72 8.68
N VAL A 198 -1.88 -14.03 9.52
CA VAL A 198 -2.38 -13.46 10.79
C VAL A 198 -3.10 -12.14 10.48
N SER A 199 -4.27 -11.93 11.09
CA SER A 199 -5.05 -10.69 10.93
C SER A 199 -5.16 -9.93 12.25
N GLY A 200 -5.29 -8.60 12.14
CA GLY A 200 -5.25 -7.67 13.26
C GLY A 200 -4.15 -6.62 13.09
N HIS A 201 -4.09 -5.67 14.02
CA HIS A 201 -3.09 -4.60 14.08
C HIS A 201 -2.44 -4.59 15.47
N PRO A 202 -1.23 -4.03 15.62
CA PRO A 202 -0.67 -3.77 16.95
C PRO A 202 -1.52 -2.77 17.74
N GLU A 203 -1.64 -3.00 19.05
CA GLU A 203 -2.15 -2.02 20.00
C GLU A 203 -0.99 -1.30 20.71
N LEU A 204 -1.25 -0.13 21.31
CA LEU A 204 -0.28 0.54 22.16
C LEU A 204 -0.29 -0.08 23.57
N ALA A 205 0.89 -0.35 24.12
CA ALA A 205 1.04 -0.61 25.55
C ALA A 205 0.91 0.72 26.32
N PHE A 206 -0.05 0.78 27.25
CA PHE A 206 -0.28 1.96 28.08
C PHE A 206 0.52 1.87 29.40
N PRO A 207 0.89 3.02 30.01
CA PRO A 207 0.57 4.39 29.61
C PRO A 207 1.46 4.92 28.47
N VAL A 208 0.91 5.83 27.67
CA VAL A 208 1.63 6.61 26.63
C VAL A 208 1.53 8.11 26.95
N THR A 209 2.49 8.91 26.49
CA THR A 209 2.43 10.37 26.66
C THR A 209 2.24 11.04 25.31
N VAL A 210 1.46 12.12 25.27
CA VAL A 210 1.21 12.93 24.07
C VAL A 210 1.46 14.41 24.37
N THR A 211 1.91 15.16 23.36
CA THR A 211 2.04 16.63 23.40
C THR A 211 0.86 17.24 22.66
N LEU A 212 0.13 18.17 23.29
CA LEU A 212 -1.03 18.85 22.69
C LEU A 212 -0.60 20.05 21.83
N THR A 213 -1.52 20.65 21.07
CA THR A 213 -1.28 21.85 20.23
C THR A 213 -0.82 23.09 21.00
N ASP A 214 -1.07 23.19 22.30
CA ASP A 214 -0.54 24.27 23.16
C ASP A 214 0.89 23.99 23.66
N GLY A 215 1.48 22.85 23.30
CA GLY A 215 2.80 22.40 23.73
C GLY A 215 2.84 21.75 25.12
N SER A 216 1.69 21.64 25.81
CA SER A 216 1.59 20.88 27.06
C SER A 216 1.65 19.37 26.80
N GLN A 217 2.00 18.58 27.82
CA GLN A 217 2.01 17.12 27.73
C GLN A 217 1.02 16.50 28.71
N THR A 218 0.34 15.44 28.25
CA THR A 218 -0.56 14.63 29.07
C THR A 218 -0.26 13.14 28.90
N THR A 219 -0.46 12.38 29.96
CA THR A 219 -0.27 10.93 29.99
C THR A 219 -1.63 10.25 29.89
N ILE A 220 -1.73 9.32 28.94
CA ILE A 220 -2.91 8.54 28.60
C ILE A 220 -2.70 7.12 29.14
N ASN A 221 -3.61 6.65 29.98
CA ASN A 221 -3.43 5.45 30.81
C ASN A 221 -4.20 4.23 30.27
N SER A 222 -5.11 4.42 29.32
CA SER A 222 -5.84 3.34 28.66
C SER A 222 -6.27 3.70 27.24
N LYS A 223 -6.77 2.69 26.51
CA LYS A 223 -7.34 2.82 25.17
C LYS A 223 -8.57 3.73 25.15
N GLU A 224 -9.37 3.70 26.20
CA GLU A 224 -10.57 4.53 26.38
C GLU A 224 -10.20 6.00 26.58
N GLU A 225 -9.15 6.30 27.36
CA GLU A 225 -8.62 7.67 27.47
C GLU A 225 -8.06 8.19 26.14
N LEU A 226 -7.41 7.33 25.35
CA LEU A 226 -6.92 7.68 24.01
C LEU A 226 -8.07 7.98 23.04
N MET A 227 -9.10 7.15 23.03
CA MET A 227 -10.29 7.36 22.19
C MET A 227 -11.04 8.64 22.59
N ALA A 228 -11.22 8.90 23.89
CA ALA A 228 -11.86 10.12 24.36
C ALA A 228 -11.08 11.39 23.97
N LEU A 229 -9.73 11.33 23.98
CA LEU A 229 -8.90 12.42 23.46
C LEU A 229 -9.10 12.62 21.94
N ILE A 230 -9.08 11.54 21.16
CA ILE A 230 -9.32 11.59 19.70
C ILE A 230 -10.71 12.19 19.39
N GLU A 231 -11.75 11.78 20.10
CA GLU A 231 -13.11 12.33 19.94
C GLU A 231 -13.17 13.82 20.29
N SER A 232 -12.48 14.26 21.35
CA SER A 232 -12.41 15.68 21.71
C SER A 232 -11.71 16.56 20.66
N CYS A 233 -10.90 15.97 19.79
CA CYS A 233 -10.23 16.66 18.69
C CYS A 233 -11.09 16.82 17.42
N ALA A 234 -12.25 16.16 17.36
CA ALA A 234 -13.14 16.15 16.21
C ALA A 234 -14.25 17.22 16.27
N ASN A 235 -14.17 18.17 17.22
CA ASN A 235 -15.20 19.17 17.54
C ASN A 235 -14.63 20.60 17.54
#